data_AF-A0A962HC18-F1
#
_entry.id   AF-A0A962HC18-F1
#
_cell.length_a   1.000
_cell.length_b   1.000
_cell.length_c   1.000
_cell.angle_alpha   90.00
_cell.angle_beta   90.00
_cell.angle_gamma   90.00
#
_symmetry.space_group_name_H-M   'P 1'
#
loop_
_entity.id
_entity.type
_entity.pdbx_description
1 polymer ?
#
loop_
_entity_poly.entity_id
_entity_poly.type
_entity_poly.pdbx_seq_one_letter_code
_entity_poly.pdbx_strand_id
1 'polypeptide(L)'
;AADWLIEHLRGGAAAMPRLAPQGTPFQQQVWKALLEIPSGQTITYGALAESIGKPNATRAVAAAVGRNPISVLVPCHRVIGSNGSLTGYAGGLGRKQALLTLESGAALPWTRVARAYQAQYADPIEVDIGDSVRWVDRADEGEFPGWKWAVAPDQRGGWVPRGYFGPGETQSIARRHYHAGELSVAAGDQVLELDEFSGWVSVIDRSGRGGWIPRSVLARGT
;
A
#
# COMPACT_ATOMS: atom_id res chain seq x y z
N ALA A 1 17.94 9.67 6.84
CA ALA A 1 16.49 9.58 7.12
C ALA A 1 15.98 8.13 7.07
N ALA A 2 16.28 7.37 6.02
CA ALA A 2 15.89 5.96 5.90
C ALA A 2 16.42 5.06 7.04
N ASP A 3 17.71 5.18 7.40
CA ASP A 3 18.32 4.35 8.44
C ASP A 3 17.67 4.54 9.82
N TRP A 4 17.31 5.79 10.15
CA TRP A 4 16.60 6.10 11.40
C TRP A 4 15.23 5.42 11.45
N LEU A 5 14.48 5.41 10.34
CA LEU A 5 13.16 4.79 10.26
C LEU A 5 13.26 3.26 10.40
N ILE A 6 14.27 2.65 9.77
CA ILE A 6 14.50 1.21 9.87
C ILE A 6 14.85 0.83 11.32
N GLU A 7 15.73 1.60 11.97
CA GLU A 7 16.09 1.37 13.37
C GLU A 7 14.87 1.55 14.30
N HIS A 8 14.06 2.59 14.07
CA HIS A 8 12.81 2.79 14.79
C HIS A 8 11.86 1.60 14.63
N LEU A 9 11.66 1.11 13.40
CA LEU A 9 10.83 -0.07 13.14
C LEU A 9 11.36 -1.32 13.84
N ARG A 10 12.68 -1.49 13.94
CA ARG A 10 13.28 -2.61 14.68
C ARG A 10 13.19 -2.48 16.21
N GLY A 11 12.56 -1.41 16.72
CA GLY A 11 12.44 -1.15 18.15
C GLY A 11 13.65 -0.45 18.75
N GLY A 12 14.53 0.09 17.92
CA GLY A 12 15.69 0.88 18.37
C GLY A 12 15.30 2.18 19.06
N ALA A 13 16.16 2.65 19.96
CA ALA A 13 15.92 3.81 20.83
C ALA A 13 16.04 5.19 20.14
N ALA A 14 15.86 5.24 18.82
CA ALA A 14 16.00 6.47 18.07
C ALA A 14 14.88 7.47 18.47
N ALA A 15 15.26 8.71 18.78
CA ALA A 15 14.32 9.71 19.26
C ALA A 15 13.21 9.98 18.24
N MET A 16 11.94 9.79 18.65
CA MET A 16 10.77 10.03 17.81
C MET A 16 10.59 11.53 17.51
N PRO A 17 10.34 11.92 16.25
CA PRO A 17 9.99 13.30 15.94
C PRO A 17 8.65 13.66 16.60
N ARG A 18 8.46 14.94 16.93
CA ARG A 18 7.16 15.41 17.41
C ARG A 18 6.14 15.32 16.29
N LEU A 19 5.01 14.67 16.58
CA LEU A 19 3.90 14.50 15.64
C LEU A 19 2.76 15.46 15.99
N ALA A 20 2.17 16.10 14.98
CA ALA A 20 1.01 16.97 15.13
C ALA A 20 -0.06 16.65 14.07
N PRO A 21 -0.64 15.43 14.06
CA PRO A 21 -1.62 15.04 13.07
C PRO A 21 -2.92 15.84 13.24
N GLN A 22 -3.45 16.35 12.12
CA GLN A 22 -4.70 17.11 12.10
C GLN A 22 -5.89 16.18 11.88
N GLY A 23 -6.92 16.30 12.72
CA GLY A 23 -8.11 15.45 12.67
C GLY A 23 -9.11 15.79 13.78
N THR A 24 -10.26 15.12 13.77
CA THR A 24 -11.29 15.28 14.81
C THR A 24 -10.76 14.83 16.17
N PRO A 25 -11.36 15.28 17.30
CA PRO A 25 -10.96 14.82 18.63
C PRO A 25 -10.97 13.29 18.77
N PHE A 26 -11.95 12.62 18.15
CA PHE A 26 -12.01 11.15 18.13
C PHE A 26 -10.85 10.53 17.34
N GLN A 27 -10.51 11.09 16.18
CA GLN A 27 -9.37 10.62 15.38
C GLN A 27 -8.05 10.78 16.15
N GLN A 28 -7.82 11.95 16.75
CA GLN A 28 -6.63 12.21 17.56
C GLN A 28 -6.53 11.25 18.75
N GLN A 29 -7.65 10.93 19.41
CA GLN A 29 -7.69 9.95 20.49
C GLN A 29 -7.27 8.55 20.00
N VAL A 30 -7.79 8.09 18.86
CA VAL A 30 -7.41 6.80 18.26
C VAL A 30 -5.93 6.80 17.88
N TRP A 31 -5.43 7.86 17.22
CA TRP A 31 -4.03 7.93 16.80
C TRP A 31 -3.07 7.99 17.97
N LYS A 32 -3.44 8.64 19.07
CA LYS A 32 -2.68 8.58 20.32
C LYS A 32 -2.61 7.15 20.87
N ALA A 33 -3.73 6.43 20.90
CA ALA A 33 -3.74 5.04 21.34
C ALA A 33 -2.93 4.11 20.43
N LEU A 34 -2.81 4.41 19.12
CA LEU A 34 -1.92 3.67 18.22
C LEU A 34 -0.45 3.79 18.64
N LEU A 35 -0.01 4.96 19.10
CA LEU A 35 1.38 5.19 19.52
C LEU A 35 1.79 4.37 20.76
N GLU A 36 0.82 3.91 21.54
CA GLU A 36 1.05 3.06 22.71
C GLU A 36 1.28 1.58 22.35
N ILE A 37 1.05 1.18 21.08
CA ILE A 37 1.26 -0.20 20.63
C ILE A 37 2.77 -0.39 20.40
N PRO A 38 3.48 -1.27 21.12
CA PRO A 38 4.92 -1.45 20.93
C PRO A 38 5.29 -2.02 19.55
N SER A 39 6.52 -1.77 19.10
CA SER A 39 7.03 -2.44 17.89
C SER A 39 7.05 -3.95 18.09
N GLY A 40 6.67 -4.69 17.04
CA GLY A 40 6.62 -6.15 17.04
C GLY A 40 5.37 -6.72 17.71
N GLN A 41 4.46 -5.86 18.19
CA GLN A 41 3.16 -6.26 18.74
C GLN A 41 2.01 -5.83 17.85
N THR A 42 0.92 -6.59 17.90
CA THR A 42 -0.32 -6.29 17.20
C THR A 42 -1.50 -6.32 18.15
N ILE A 43 -2.51 -5.49 17.88
CA ILE A 43 -3.79 -5.52 18.59
C ILE A 43 -4.95 -5.62 17.60
N THR A 44 -6.13 -6.01 18.07
CA THR A 44 -7.33 -6.00 17.24
C THR A 44 -8.02 -4.64 17.24
N TYR A 45 -8.84 -4.35 16.22
CA TYR A 45 -9.68 -3.14 16.23
C TYR A 45 -10.60 -3.05 17.45
N GLY A 46 -11.08 -4.19 17.96
CA GLY A 46 -11.91 -4.25 19.18
C GLY A 46 -11.12 -3.89 20.43
N ALA A 47 -9.93 -4.48 20.60
CA ALA A 47 -9.03 -4.16 21.72
C ALA A 47 -8.60 -2.68 21.70
N LEU A 48 -8.36 -2.10 20.52
CA LEU A 48 -8.10 -0.67 20.39
C LEU A 48 -9.31 0.16 20.85
N ALA A 49 -10.53 -0.23 20.47
CA ALA A 49 -11.76 0.44 20.87
C ALA A 49 -12.00 0.37 22.39
N GLU A 50 -11.67 -0.77 23.02
CA GLU A 50 -11.68 -0.93 24.48
C GLU A 50 -10.67 -0.01 25.16
N SER A 51 -9.43 0.06 24.65
CA SER A 51 -8.35 0.87 25.24
C SER A 51 -8.66 2.37 25.32
N ILE A 52 -9.54 2.88 24.44
CA ILE A 52 -9.98 4.28 24.43
C ILE A 52 -11.32 4.51 25.15
N GLY A 53 -11.84 3.48 25.84
CA GLY A 53 -13.11 3.53 26.58
C GLY A 53 -14.35 3.55 25.68
N LYS A 54 -14.26 3.00 24.46
CA LYS A 54 -15.35 2.98 23.46
C LYS A 54 -15.55 1.56 22.87
N PRO A 55 -15.84 0.52 23.67
CA PRO A 55 -15.90 -0.87 23.21
C PRO A 55 -16.88 -1.11 22.04
N ASN A 56 -17.96 -0.34 21.97
CA ASN A 56 -18.98 -0.45 20.91
C ASN A 56 -18.63 0.33 19.63
N ALA A 57 -17.46 0.99 19.57
CA ALA A 57 -17.07 1.90 18.49
C ALA A 57 -16.07 1.29 17.48
N THR A 58 -15.95 -0.04 17.40
CA THR A 58 -14.97 -0.75 16.55
C THR A 58 -14.95 -0.26 15.09
N ARG A 59 -16.13 -0.04 14.48
CA ARG A 59 -16.21 0.48 13.10
C ARG A 59 -15.71 1.92 12.97
N ALA A 60 -16.03 2.78 13.93
CA ALA A 60 -15.56 4.15 13.96
C ALA A 60 -14.04 4.20 14.18
N VAL A 61 -13.52 3.35 15.07
CA VAL A 61 -12.08 3.17 15.29
C VAL A 61 -11.40 2.73 14.00
N ALA A 62 -11.91 1.72 13.30
CA ALA A 62 -11.36 1.28 12.03
C ALA A 62 -11.31 2.41 10.98
N ALA A 63 -12.38 3.22 10.89
CA ALA A 63 -12.41 4.38 10.01
C ALA A 63 -11.39 5.48 10.42
N ALA A 64 -11.15 5.68 11.72
CA ALA A 64 -10.14 6.61 12.22
C ALA A 64 -8.71 6.11 11.97
N VAL A 65 -8.45 4.81 12.18
CA VAL A 65 -7.18 4.15 11.85
C VAL A 65 -6.87 4.33 10.35
N GLY A 66 -7.86 4.10 9.48
CA GLY A 66 -7.70 4.26 8.03
C GLY A 66 -7.47 5.71 7.57
N ARG A 67 -7.76 6.70 8.41
CA ARG A 67 -7.53 8.14 8.13
C ARG A 67 -6.24 8.68 8.73
N ASN A 68 -5.37 7.81 9.26
CA ASN A 68 -4.08 8.22 9.79
C ASN A 68 -3.24 8.98 8.73
N PRO A 69 -2.92 10.27 8.94
CA PRO A 69 -2.16 11.06 7.97
C PRO A 69 -0.65 10.81 8.04
N ILE A 70 -0.15 10.11 9.06
CA ILE A 70 1.28 9.89 9.28
C ILE A 70 1.53 8.37 9.45
N SER A 71 1.33 7.62 8.37
CA SER A 71 1.58 6.17 8.33
C SER A 71 3.00 5.83 8.78
N VAL A 72 3.21 4.59 9.23
CA VAL A 72 4.47 4.09 9.81
C VAL A 72 4.79 4.70 11.20
N LEU A 73 4.85 6.03 11.33
CA LEU A 73 5.17 6.69 12.60
C LEU A 73 4.00 6.63 13.60
N VAL A 74 2.77 6.89 13.13
CA VAL A 74 1.57 6.47 13.84
C VAL A 74 1.26 5.05 13.33
N PRO A 75 1.44 4.01 14.16
CA PRO A 75 1.60 2.64 13.66
C PRO A 75 0.25 1.94 13.39
N CYS A 76 -0.51 2.47 12.42
CA CYS A 76 -1.79 1.90 12.02
C CYS A 76 -1.67 0.48 11.41
N HIS A 77 -0.48 0.08 10.96
CA HIS A 77 -0.19 -1.28 10.49
C HIS A 77 -0.19 -2.32 11.61
N ARG A 78 -0.09 -1.92 12.88
CA ARG A 78 -0.13 -2.82 14.05
C ARG A 78 -1.55 -3.25 14.47
N VAL A 79 -2.59 -2.72 13.82
CA VAL A 79 -3.99 -3.09 14.10
C VAL A 79 -4.50 -4.10 13.10
N ILE A 80 -5.04 -5.24 13.55
CA ILE A 80 -5.48 -6.35 12.69
C ILE A 80 -6.93 -6.77 12.98
N GLY A 81 -7.48 -7.63 12.12
CA GLY A 81 -8.79 -8.25 12.33
C GLY A 81 -8.80 -9.18 13.56
N SER A 82 -9.97 -9.41 14.14
CA SER A 82 -10.11 -10.28 15.33
C SER A 82 -9.71 -11.74 15.10
N ASN A 83 -9.73 -12.20 13.85
CA ASN A 83 -9.28 -13.52 13.43
C ASN A 83 -7.81 -13.56 13.00
N GLY A 84 -7.03 -12.52 13.27
CA GLY A 84 -5.63 -12.40 12.85
C GLY A 84 -5.42 -11.95 11.40
N SER A 85 -6.49 -11.70 10.63
CA SER A 85 -6.36 -11.26 9.24
C SER A 85 -5.79 -9.84 9.13
N LEU A 86 -4.92 -9.64 8.13
CA LEU A 86 -4.54 -8.32 7.68
C LEU A 86 -5.70 -7.72 6.87
N THR A 87 -6.26 -6.64 7.37
CA THR A 87 -7.29 -5.87 6.68
C THR A 87 -6.89 -4.40 6.65
N GLY A 88 -7.45 -3.65 5.69
CA GLY A 88 -7.44 -2.19 5.65
C GLY A 88 -6.08 -1.53 5.93
N TYR A 89 -5.33 -1.21 4.88
CA TYR A 89 -4.14 -0.37 5.00
C TYR A 89 -4.03 0.55 3.79
N ALA A 90 -3.84 1.85 4.02
CA ALA A 90 -3.78 2.84 2.94
C ALA A 90 -2.64 2.53 1.94
N GLY A 91 -1.53 1.97 2.42
CA GLY A 91 -0.40 1.54 1.58
C GLY A 91 -0.53 0.14 0.98
N GLY A 92 -1.66 -0.56 1.13
CA GLY A 92 -1.85 -1.93 0.64
C GLY A 92 -1.33 -3.02 1.60
N LEU A 93 -1.90 -4.22 1.52
CA LEU A 93 -1.66 -5.27 2.52
C LEU A 93 -0.23 -5.82 2.49
N GLY A 94 0.44 -5.88 1.34
CA GLY A 94 1.84 -6.32 1.27
C GLY A 94 2.79 -5.39 2.03
N ARG A 95 2.56 -4.06 1.98
CA ARG A 95 3.33 -3.10 2.80
C ARG A 95 3.06 -3.30 4.30
N LYS A 96 1.81 -3.55 4.69
CA LYS A 96 1.45 -3.84 6.08
C LYS A 96 2.15 -5.10 6.59
N GLN A 97 2.15 -6.17 5.80
CA GLN A 97 2.87 -7.41 6.11
C GLN A 97 4.38 -7.17 6.22
N ALA A 98 4.97 -6.42 5.29
CA ALA A 98 6.39 -6.12 5.30
C ALA A 98 6.80 -5.33 6.56
N LEU A 99 6.03 -4.33 6.96
CA LEU A 99 6.27 -3.57 8.20
C LEU A 99 6.24 -4.50 9.42
N LEU A 100 5.18 -5.30 9.57
CA LEU A 100 5.06 -6.25 10.68
C LEU A 100 6.22 -7.26 10.72
N THR A 101 6.68 -7.71 9.55
CA THR A 101 7.81 -8.64 9.42
C THR A 101 9.14 -7.98 9.84
N LEU A 102 9.34 -6.71 9.47
CA LEU A 102 10.52 -5.95 9.90
C LEU A 102 10.53 -5.74 11.41
N GLU A 103 9.37 -5.41 11.99
CA GLU A 103 9.24 -5.18 13.42
C GLU A 103 9.43 -6.45 14.26
N SER A 104 9.08 -7.63 13.73
CA SER A 104 9.33 -8.91 14.40
C SER A 104 10.78 -9.40 14.28
N GLY A 105 11.64 -8.68 13.55
CA GLY A 105 13.01 -9.10 13.26
C GLY A 105 13.12 -10.27 12.28
N ALA A 106 12.00 -10.67 11.67
CA ALA A 106 11.98 -11.73 10.68
C ALA A 106 12.55 -11.25 9.33
N ALA A 107 13.03 -12.21 8.53
CA ALA A 107 13.44 -11.91 7.16
C ALA A 107 12.21 -11.52 6.31
N LEU A 108 12.33 -10.44 5.56
CA LEU A 108 11.31 -10.04 4.59
C LEU A 108 11.07 -11.17 3.58
N PRO A 109 9.80 -11.37 3.14
CA PRO A 109 9.43 -12.44 2.22
C PRO A 109 9.81 -12.07 0.78
N TRP A 110 11.11 -12.05 0.49
CA TRP A 110 11.62 -11.78 -0.85
C TRP A 110 11.25 -12.93 -1.81
N THR A 111 10.48 -12.62 -2.85
CA THR A 111 10.14 -13.56 -3.92
C THR A 111 11.20 -13.52 -5.01
N ARG A 112 11.62 -14.69 -5.49
CA ARG A 112 12.55 -14.81 -6.61
C ARG A 112 11.81 -14.61 -7.93
N VAL A 113 12.39 -13.80 -8.81
CA VAL A 113 11.98 -13.64 -10.21
C VAL A 113 12.39 -14.89 -10.99
N ALA A 114 11.42 -15.61 -11.54
CA ALA A 114 11.64 -16.86 -12.27
C ALA A 114 12.04 -16.62 -13.73
N ARG A 115 11.51 -15.55 -14.34
CA ARG A 115 11.83 -15.15 -15.72
C ARG A 115 12.00 -13.64 -15.80
N ALA A 116 12.90 -13.21 -16.70
CA ALA A 116 13.10 -11.79 -16.94
C ALA A 116 11.81 -11.13 -17.49
N TYR A 117 11.66 -9.86 -17.17
CA TYR A 117 10.61 -8.99 -17.68
C TYR A 117 11.20 -7.64 -18.02
N GLN A 118 10.80 -7.08 -19.17
CA GLN A 118 11.20 -5.76 -19.60
C GLN A 118 9.97 -4.86 -19.57
N ALA A 119 10.08 -3.73 -18.88
CA ALA A 119 9.06 -2.70 -18.87
C ALA A 119 8.72 -2.26 -20.31
N GLN A 120 7.42 -2.21 -20.61
CA GLN A 120 6.91 -1.95 -21.96
C GLN A 120 6.67 -0.46 -22.22
N TYR A 121 6.37 0.30 -21.16
CA TYR A 121 6.05 1.73 -21.24
C TYR A 121 7.11 2.54 -20.50
N ALA A 122 7.80 3.42 -21.24
CA ALA A 122 8.89 4.21 -20.69
C ALA A 122 8.42 5.39 -19.82
N ASP A 123 7.27 5.99 -20.17
CA ASP A 123 6.69 7.13 -19.44
C ASP A 123 5.17 6.94 -19.26
N PRO A 124 4.78 6.03 -18.37
CA PRO A 124 3.38 5.68 -18.18
C PRO A 124 2.65 6.72 -17.32
N ILE A 125 1.33 6.64 -17.32
CA ILE A 125 0.47 7.55 -16.55
C ILE A 125 0.83 7.57 -15.05
N GLU A 126 0.81 8.78 -14.49
CA GLU A 126 0.88 9.07 -13.06
C GLU A 126 -0.21 10.06 -12.72
N VAL A 127 -0.93 9.81 -11.63
CA VAL A 127 -2.03 10.66 -11.15
C VAL A 127 -2.03 10.77 -9.64
N ASP A 128 -2.41 11.94 -9.15
CA ASP A 128 -2.72 12.21 -7.76
C ASP A 128 -4.23 12.23 -7.49
N ILE A 129 -4.59 12.20 -6.21
CA ILE A 129 -6.00 12.28 -5.79
C ILE A 129 -6.62 13.58 -6.33
N GLY A 130 -7.73 13.45 -7.05
CA GLY A 130 -8.44 14.58 -7.63
C GLY A 130 -8.10 14.86 -9.09
N ASP A 131 -7.04 14.27 -9.62
CA ASP A 131 -6.69 14.40 -11.03
C ASP A 131 -7.74 13.74 -11.93
N SER A 132 -8.04 14.39 -13.05
CA SER A 132 -8.94 13.85 -14.05
C SER A 132 -8.18 12.99 -15.06
N VAL A 133 -8.81 11.92 -15.51
CA VAL A 133 -8.31 11.08 -16.61
C VAL A 133 -9.40 10.87 -17.64
N ARG A 134 -8.98 10.73 -18.89
CA ARG A 134 -9.87 10.31 -19.98
C ARG A 134 -9.72 8.83 -20.23
N TRP A 135 -10.84 8.13 -20.33
CA TRP A 135 -10.87 6.74 -20.73
C TRP A 135 -10.61 6.60 -22.22
N VAL A 136 -9.81 5.61 -22.60
CA VAL A 136 -9.56 5.26 -24.00
C VAL A 136 -9.82 3.78 -24.17
N ASP A 137 -10.73 3.44 -25.07
CA ASP A 137 -11.00 2.05 -25.40
C ASP A 137 -9.87 1.49 -26.26
N ARG A 138 -9.45 0.27 -25.93
CA ARG A 138 -8.41 -0.44 -26.68
C ARG A 138 -8.88 -1.84 -27.05
N ALA A 139 -8.36 -2.36 -28.16
CA ALA A 139 -8.66 -3.70 -28.63
C ALA A 139 -8.22 -4.80 -27.64
N ASP A 140 -7.18 -4.54 -26.85
CA ASP A 140 -6.58 -5.43 -25.86
C ASP A 140 -7.19 -5.30 -24.45
N GLU A 141 -8.21 -4.44 -24.24
CA GLU A 141 -8.82 -4.24 -22.91
C GLU A 141 -9.43 -5.53 -22.33
N GLY A 142 -9.93 -6.42 -23.19
CA GLY A 142 -10.48 -7.72 -22.78
C GLY A 142 -9.46 -8.70 -22.18
N GLU A 143 -8.16 -8.48 -22.43
CA GLU A 143 -7.09 -9.33 -21.91
C GLU A 143 -6.74 -9.02 -20.45
N PHE A 144 -7.16 -7.86 -19.94
CA PHE A 144 -6.80 -7.35 -18.62
C PHE A 144 -8.04 -7.02 -17.78
N PRO A 145 -8.74 -8.02 -17.23
CA PRO A 145 -9.98 -7.79 -16.47
C PRO A 145 -9.80 -6.76 -15.35
N GLY A 146 -10.64 -5.72 -15.34
CA GLY A 146 -10.61 -4.66 -14.32
C GLY A 146 -9.57 -3.56 -14.54
N TRP A 147 -8.65 -3.74 -15.50
CA TRP A 147 -7.80 -2.68 -16.00
C TRP A 147 -8.55 -1.86 -17.05
N LYS A 148 -8.19 -0.58 -17.16
CA LYS A 148 -8.62 0.26 -18.27
C LYS A 148 -7.47 1.18 -18.68
N TRP A 149 -7.34 1.45 -19.97
CA TRP A 149 -6.39 2.45 -20.43
C TRP A 149 -6.94 3.85 -20.17
N ALA A 150 -6.10 4.67 -19.57
CA ALA A 150 -6.41 6.06 -19.26
C ALA A 150 -5.30 6.97 -19.77
N VAL A 151 -5.67 8.22 -20.04
CA VAL A 151 -4.74 9.29 -20.41
C VAL A 151 -4.95 10.47 -19.47
N ALA A 152 -3.87 10.94 -18.83
CA ALA A 152 -3.86 12.12 -17.98
C ALA A 152 -3.80 13.41 -18.82
N PRO A 153 -4.04 14.61 -18.23
CA PRO A 153 -4.05 15.88 -18.95
C PRO A 153 -2.69 16.19 -19.62
N ASP A 154 -1.60 15.72 -19.02
CA ASP A 154 -0.23 15.82 -19.55
C ASP A 154 0.05 14.86 -20.74
N GLN A 155 -0.97 14.15 -21.22
CA GLN A 155 -0.93 13.19 -22.31
C GLN A 155 -0.23 11.86 -22.00
N ARG A 156 0.27 11.64 -20.77
CA ARG A 156 0.79 10.32 -20.39
C ARG A 156 -0.34 9.31 -20.32
N GLY A 157 -0.13 8.15 -20.94
CA GLY A 157 -1.10 7.06 -21.02
C GLY A 157 -0.62 5.81 -20.30
N GLY A 158 -1.55 5.02 -19.79
CA GLY A 158 -1.20 3.73 -19.20
C GLY A 158 -2.39 2.95 -18.67
N TRP A 159 -2.12 1.72 -18.27
CA TRP A 159 -3.09 0.84 -17.63
C TRP A 159 -3.31 1.26 -16.18
N VAL A 160 -4.58 1.47 -15.83
CA VAL A 160 -4.99 1.81 -14.46
C VAL A 160 -6.06 0.85 -13.96
N PRO A 161 -6.07 0.48 -12.67
CA PRO A 161 -7.17 -0.27 -12.09
C PRO A 161 -8.44 0.58 -12.06
N ARG A 162 -9.51 0.17 -12.74
CA ARG A 162 -10.74 0.98 -12.84
C ARG A 162 -11.34 1.34 -11.47
N GLY A 163 -11.19 0.46 -10.48
CA GLY A 163 -11.65 0.68 -9.09
C GLY A 163 -10.91 1.79 -8.34
N TYR A 164 -9.79 2.29 -8.85
CA TYR A 164 -9.04 3.39 -8.24
C TYR A 164 -9.62 4.77 -8.58
N PHE A 165 -10.63 4.81 -9.46
CA PHE A 165 -11.22 6.02 -10.00
C PHE A 165 -12.71 6.12 -9.62
N GLY A 166 -13.27 7.32 -9.80
CA GLY A 166 -14.70 7.59 -9.68
C GLY A 166 -15.56 6.90 -10.74
N PRO A 167 -16.89 6.97 -10.59
CA PRO A 167 -17.79 6.65 -11.70
C PRO A 167 -17.57 7.64 -12.84
N GLY A 168 -17.78 7.17 -14.08
CA GLY A 168 -17.71 8.00 -15.28
C GLY A 168 -17.42 7.16 -16.52
N GLU A 169 -18.07 7.49 -17.63
CA GLU A 169 -18.03 6.71 -18.88
C GLU A 169 -16.90 7.14 -19.82
N THR A 170 -16.71 8.45 -19.98
CA THR A 170 -15.67 9.03 -20.87
C THR A 170 -14.47 9.56 -20.10
N GLN A 171 -14.68 10.00 -18.86
CA GLN A 171 -13.66 10.53 -17.97
C GLN A 171 -13.93 10.10 -16.54
N SER A 172 -12.93 10.16 -15.68
CA SER A 172 -13.08 9.92 -14.25
C SER A 172 -12.05 10.69 -13.43
N ILE A 173 -12.21 10.67 -12.11
CA ILE A 173 -11.34 11.32 -11.15
C ILE A 173 -10.60 10.25 -10.33
N ALA A 174 -9.28 10.39 -10.21
CA ALA A 174 -8.45 9.54 -9.37
C ALA A 174 -8.86 9.68 -7.89
N ARG A 175 -9.13 8.54 -7.22
CA ARG A 175 -9.47 8.50 -5.79
C ARG A 175 -8.28 8.15 -4.90
N ARG A 176 -7.13 7.87 -5.52
CA ARG A 176 -5.85 7.58 -4.88
C ARG A 176 -4.72 7.97 -5.81
N HIS A 177 -3.56 8.26 -5.24
CA HIS A 177 -2.33 8.34 -6.00
C HIS A 177 -2.07 6.99 -6.69
N TYR A 178 -1.63 7.05 -7.95
CA TYR A 178 -1.32 5.86 -8.74
C TYR A 178 -0.27 6.16 -9.81
N HIS A 179 0.69 5.25 -9.95
CA HIS A 179 1.70 5.26 -11.00
C HIS A 179 1.68 3.90 -11.72
N ALA A 180 1.55 3.93 -13.05
CA ALA A 180 1.52 2.75 -13.91
C ALA A 180 2.92 2.22 -14.28
N GLY A 181 3.98 2.74 -13.65
CA GLY A 181 5.35 2.30 -13.83
C GLY A 181 5.51 0.79 -13.73
N GLU A 182 6.19 0.22 -14.72
CA GLU A 182 6.60 -1.18 -14.72
C GLU A 182 8.06 -1.30 -14.29
N LEU A 183 8.41 -2.43 -13.67
CA LEU A 183 9.80 -2.68 -13.25
C LEU A 183 10.45 -3.74 -14.13
N SER A 184 11.50 -3.35 -14.87
CA SER A 184 12.35 -4.35 -15.55
C SER A 184 13.13 -5.16 -14.53
N VAL A 185 13.09 -6.49 -14.66
CA VAL A 185 13.73 -7.46 -13.76
C VAL A 185 14.41 -8.57 -14.56
N ALA A 186 15.49 -9.12 -14.02
CA ALA A 186 16.18 -10.28 -14.55
C ALA A 186 15.78 -11.57 -13.81
N ALA A 187 15.93 -12.71 -14.47
CA ALA A 187 15.76 -14.00 -13.80
C ALA A 187 16.80 -14.16 -12.67
N GLY A 188 16.33 -14.50 -11.48
CA GLY A 188 17.18 -14.58 -10.28
C GLY A 188 17.12 -13.35 -9.38
N ASP A 189 16.59 -12.22 -9.85
CA ASP A 189 16.34 -11.05 -9.01
C ASP A 189 15.40 -11.39 -7.85
N GLN A 190 15.46 -10.59 -6.80
CA GLN A 190 14.57 -10.68 -5.65
C GLN A 190 13.74 -9.42 -5.52
N VAL A 191 12.43 -9.61 -5.37
CA VAL A 191 11.47 -8.53 -5.21
C VAL A 191 10.54 -8.79 -4.04
N LEU A 192 10.06 -7.74 -3.42
CA LEU A 192 9.04 -7.81 -2.38
C LEU A 192 7.69 -7.47 -3.00
N GLU A 193 6.73 -8.37 -2.85
CA GLU A 193 5.37 -8.21 -3.37
C GLU A 193 4.57 -7.26 -2.46
N LEU A 194 3.95 -6.23 -3.03
CA LEU A 194 3.26 -5.16 -2.30
C LEU A 194 1.74 -5.21 -2.48
N ASP A 195 1.28 -5.47 -3.70
CA ASP A 195 -0.14 -5.63 -4.04
C ASP A 195 -0.29 -6.49 -5.29
N GLU A 196 -1.42 -7.17 -5.44
CA GLU A 196 -1.75 -7.95 -6.64
C GLU A 196 -3.10 -7.50 -7.19
N PHE A 197 -3.15 -7.25 -8.50
CA PHE A 197 -4.37 -6.88 -9.19
C PHE A 197 -4.42 -7.53 -10.58
N SER A 198 -5.41 -8.41 -10.77
CA SER A 198 -5.72 -9.06 -12.04
C SER A 198 -4.49 -9.61 -12.79
N GLY A 199 -3.70 -10.43 -12.10
CA GLY A 199 -2.53 -11.11 -12.70
C GLY A 199 -1.26 -10.25 -12.79
N TRP A 200 -1.27 -9.04 -12.25
CA TRP A 200 -0.09 -8.19 -12.09
C TRP A 200 0.21 -7.96 -10.63
N VAL A 201 1.49 -7.81 -10.29
CA VAL A 201 1.95 -7.57 -8.93
C VAL A 201 2.76 -6.29 -8.90
N SER A 202 2.42 -5.38 -7.99
CA SER A 202 3.26 -4.24 -7.66
C SER A 202 4.37 -4.72 -6.74
N VAL A 203 5.61 -4.47 -7.12
CA VAL A 203 6.79 -4.94 -6.40
C VAL A 203 7.76 -3.80 -6.11
N ILE A 204 8.69 -4.07 -5.19
CA ILE A 204 9.89 -3.25 -4.97
C ILE A 204 11.12 -4.16 -4.96
N ASP A 205 12.21 -3.75 -5.61
CA ASP A 205 13.48 -4.47 -5.60
C ASP A 205 14.35 -4.06 -4.38
N ARG A 206 15.50 -4.73 -4.24
CA ARG A 206 16.49 -4.46 -3.19
C ARG A 206 17.06 -3.04 -3.22
N SER A 207 17.02 -2.36 -4.37
CA SER A 207 17.48 -0.98 -4.54
C SER A 207 16.41 0.06 -4.24
N GLY A 208 15.18 -0.39 -3.96
CA GLY A 208 14.05 0.49 -3.69
C GLY A 208 13.29 0.94 -4.93
N ARG A 209 13.63 0.44 -6.13
CA ARG A 209 12.85 0.72 -7.34
C ARG A 209 11.59 -0.13 -7.33
N GLY A 210 10.45 0.50 -7.61
CA GLY A 210 9.15 -0.16 -7.62
C GLY A 210 8.43 -0.04 -8.95
N GLY A 211 7.54 -0.98 -9.20
CA GLY A 211 6.71 -1.01 -10.40
C GLY A 211 5.88 -2.27 -10.50
N TRP A 212 5.02 -2.34 -11.51
CA TRP A 212 4.24 -3.51 -11.85
C TRP A 212 5.05 -4.50 -12.67
N ILE A 213 4.87 -5.79 -12.39
CA ILE A 213 5.33 -6.90 -13.22
C ILE A 213 4.20 -7.95 -13.32
N PRO A 214 4.13 -8.75 -14.39
CA PRO A 214 3.15 -9.82 -14.46
C PRO A 214 3.40 -10.84 -13.33
N ARG A 215 2.37 -11.28 -12.61
CA ARG A 215 2.47 -12.32 -11.56
C ARG A 215 3.20 -13.56 -12.06
N SER A 216 2.97 -13.86 -13.32
CA SER A 216 3.52 -15.01 -14.01
C SER A 216 5.06 -14.99 -14.10
N VAL A 217 5.72 -13.85 -13.90
CA VAL A 217 7.19 -13.74 -13.90
C VAL A 217 7.84 -14.21 -12.60
N LEU A 218 7.06 -14.28 -11.53
CA LEU A 218 7.51 -14.70 -10.21
C LEU A 218 7.48 -16.21 -10.06
N ALA A 219 8.40 -16.75 -9.25
CA ALA A 219 8.32 -18.14 -8.83
C ALA A 219 7.00 -18.37 -8.07
N ARG A 220 6.31 -19.48 -8.35
CA ARG A 220 5.16 -19.88 -7.52
C ARG A 220 5.67 -20.15 -6.11
N GLY A 221 4.99 -19.61 -5.10
CA GLY A 221 5.24 -19.99 -3.71
C GLY A 221 5.09 -21.51 -3.57
N THR A 222 6.08 -22.14 -2.95
CA THR A 222 6.04 -23.55 -2.55
C THR A 222 4.99 -23.78 -1.47
#